data_AF-A0A1V5W6N6-F1
#
_entry.id   AF-A0A1V5W6N6-F1
#
_cell.length_a   1.000
_cell.length_b   1.000
_cell.length_c   1.000
_cell.angle_alpha   90.00
_cell.angle_beta   90.00
_cell.angle_gamma   90.00
#
_symmetry.space_group_name_H-M   'P 1'
#
loop_
_entity.id
_entity.type
_entity.pdbx_description
1 polymer ?
#
loop_
_entity_poly.entity_id
_entity_poly.type
_entity_poly.pdbx_seq_one_letter_code
_entity_poly.pdbx_strand_id
1 'polypeptide(L)'
;MSYHFLNVENGEYFYCDEDLWLEALSIAKSVGWKPHGTFYDIPYEIDDQLEFISEDYPELRLYTAFMIITYSEEWDGNYTDKSNQIILEEDSINLADALRSAGFVNELTLFIEKGSFRICS
;
A
#
# COMPACT_ATOMS: atom_id res chain seq x y z
N MET A 1 -4.09 -14.64 -3.42
CA MET A 1 -3.52 -14.40 -2.08
C MET A 1 -4.14 -13.12 -1.55
N SER A 2 -4.82 -13.14 -0.39
CA SER A 2 -5.49 -11.96 0.16
C SER A 2 -4.54 -10.79 0.41
N TYR A 3 -5.07 -9.58 0.36
CA TYR A 3 -4.42 -8.37 0.85
C TYR A 3 -4.74 -8.13 2.33
N HIS A 4 -3.79 -7.55 3.04
CA HIS A 4 -3.90 -7.14 4.44
C HIS A 4 -3.69 -5.63 4.53
N PHE A 5 -4.74 -4.91 4.89
CA PHE A 5 -4.69 -3.48 5.08
C PHE A 5 -4.65 -3.12 6.56
N LEU A 6 -3.81 -2.14 6.91
CA LEU A 6 -3.71 -1.58 8.25
C LEU A 6 -3.93 -0.07 8.19
N ASN A 7 -4.99 0.42 8.81
CA ASN A 7 -5.20 1.86 8.95
C ASN A 7 -4.12 2.44 9.88
N VAL A 8 -3.44 3.48 9.41
CA VAL A 8 -2.26 4.06 10.09
C VAL A 8 -2.67 4.89 11.31
N GLU A 9 -3.89 5.42 11.33
CA GLU A 9 -4.37 6.33 12.37
C GLU A 9 -4.98 5.60 13.56
N ASN A 10 -5.75 4.54 13.30
CA ASN A 10 -6.52 3.83 14.33
C ASN A 10 -6.10 2.36 14.55
N GLY A 11 -5.21 1.83 13.70
CA GLY A 11 -4.72 0.45 13.81
C GLY A 11 -5.74 -0.62 13.40
N GLU A 12 -6.83 -0.26 12.75
CA GLU A 12 -7.83 -1.21 12.24
C GLU A 12 -7.24 -2.05 11.11
N TYR A 13 -7.48 -3.36 11.17
CA TYR A 13 -7.11 -4.30 10.12
C TYR A 13 -8.30 -4.62 9.23
N PHE A 14 -8.04 -4.71 7.93
CA PHE A 14 -9.02 -5.18 6.95
C PHE A 14 -8.39 -6.24 6.04
N TYR A 15 -9.07 -7.36 5.91
CA TYR A 15 -8.67 -8.45 5.02
C TYR A 15 -9.45 -8.30 3.72
N CYS A 16 -8.74 -8.17 2.61
CA CYS A 16 -9.34 -7.97 1.30
C CYS A 16 -8.95 -9.10 0.36
N ASP A 17 -9.92 -9.67 -0.35
CA ASP A 17 -9.61 -10.63 -1.40
C ASP A 17 -8.86 -9.93 -2.55
N GLU A 18 -7.88 -10.61 -3.15
CA GLU A 18 -7.08 -10.06 -4.25
C GLU A 18 -7.93 -9.63 -5.43
N ASP A 19 -8.89 -10.48 -5.84
CA ASP A 19 -9.80 -10.14 -6.93
C ASP A 19 -10.63 -8.89 -6.61
N LEU A 20 -11.06 -8.72 -5.36
CA LEU A 20 -11.83 -7.57 -4.92
C LEU A 20 -10.99 -6.28 -4.95
N TRP A 21 -9.73 -6.35 -4.50
CA TRP A 21 -8.83 -5.19 -4.53
C TRP A 21 -8.48 -4.78 -5.96
N LEU A 22 -8.13 -5.75 -6.80
CA LEU A 22 -7.81 -5.50 -8.21
C LEU A 22 -9.03 -4.96 -8.97
N GLU A 23 -10.22 -5.49 -8.70
CA GLU A 23 -11.48 -4.97 -9.25
C GLU A 23 -11.71 -3.53 -8.81
N ALA A 24 -11.56 -3.22 -7.51
CA ALA A 24 -11.73 -1.87 -7.00
C ALA A 24 -10.78 -0.87 -7.68
N LEU A 25 -9.49 -1.20 -7.78
CA LEU A 25 -8.50 -0.36 -8.47
C LEU A 25 -8.85 -0.18 -9.96
N SER A 26 -9.29 -1.24 -10.63
CA SER A 26 -9.71 -1.18 -12.03
C SER A 26 -10.94 -0.28 -12.23
N ILE A 27 -11.94 -0.41 -11.36
CA ILE A 27 -13.15 0.41 -11.38
C ILE A 27 -12.81 1.88 -11.15
N ALA A 28 -12.02 2.18 -10.11
CA ALA A 28 -11.60 3.54 -9.81
C ALA A 28 -10.86 4.19 -11.00
N LYS A 29 -9.89 3.47 -11.60
CA LYS A 29 -9.18 3.94 -12.81
C LYS A 29 -10.15 4.19 -13.98
N SER A 30 -11.18 3.36 -14.14
CA SER A 30 -12.17 3.50 -15.22
C SER A 30 -13.01 4.79 -15.11
N VAL A 31 -13.21 5.31 -13.91
CA VAL A 31 -13.91 6.59 -13.65
C VAL A 31 -12.95 7.78 -13.53
N GLY A 32 -11.67 7.57 -13.86
CA GLY A 32 -10.68 8.64 -13.98
C GLY A 32 -9.88 8.92 -12.70
N TRP A 33 -9.99 8.08 -11.67
CA TRP A 33 -9.09 8.15 -10.52
C TRP A 33 -7.64 7.92 -10.98
N LYS A 34 -6.74 8.73 -10.42
CA LYS A 34 -5.31 8.65 -10.66
C LYS A 34 -4.61 8.66 -9.30
N PRO A 35 -3.76 7.66 -9.02
CA PRO A 35 -3.01 7.63 -7.78
C PRO A 35 -2.09 8.84 -7.72
N HIS A 36 -2.08 9.52 -6.57
CA HIS A 36 -1.30 10.74 -6.37
C HIS A 36 0.15 10.43 -6.03
N GLY A 37 0.38 9.37 -5.26
CA GLY A 37 1.68 9.13 -4.64
C GLY A 37 1.59 8.04 -3.60
N THR A 38 2.50 7.07 -3.64
CA THR A 38 2.74 6.19 -2.49
C THR A 38 3.83 6.75 -1.61
N PHE A 39 3.75 6.43 -0.32
CA PHE A 39 4.89 6.48 0.59
C PHE A 39 5.25 5.05 0.98
N TYR A 40 6.50 4.69 0.83
CA TYR A 40 6.99 3.44 1.39
C TYR A 40 7.40 3.70 2.84
N ASP A 41 7.02 2.81 3.76
CA ASP A 41 7.61 2.79 5.10
C ASP A 41 9.02 2.19 5.01
N ILE A 42 9.94 2.95 4.42
CA ILE A 42 11.33 2.52 4.17
C ILE A 42 12.00 2.06 5.47
N PRO A 43 11.89 2.77 6.62
CA PRO A 43 12.45 2.27 7.87
C PRO A 43 11.92 0.89 8.25
N TYR A 44 10.60 0.68 8.17
CA TYR A 44 10.00 -0.62 8.47
C TYR A 44 10.47 -1.71 7.51
N GLU A 45 10.47 -1.45 6.20
CA GLU A 45 10.91 -2.43 5.20
C GLU A 45 12.40 -2.76 5.37
N ILE A 46 13.25 -1.78 5.68
CA ILE A 46 14.66 -2.03 6.00
C ILE A 46 14.76 -2.88 7.26
N ASP A 47 14.08 -2.53 8.34
CA ASP A 47 14.16 -3.28 9.60
C ASP A 47 13.69 -4.73 9.42
N ASP A 48 12.58 -4.96 8.71
CA ASP A 48 12.04 -6.29 8.40
C ASP A 48 13.02 -7.13 7.58
N GLN A 49 13.56 -6.58 6.48
CA GLN A 49 14.52 -7.30 5.63
C GLN A 49 15.86 -7.54 6.35
N LEU A 50 16.30 -6.61 7.22
CA LEU A 50 17.54 -6.74 7.98
C LEU A 50 17.42 -7.70 9.18
N GLU A 51 16.21 -8.03 9.64
CA GLU A 51 16.00 -9.06 10.67
C GLU A 51 16.56 -10.43 10.22
N PHE A 52 16.49 -10.71 8.91
CA PHE A 52 16.93 -11.97 8.33
C PHE A 52 18.42 -12.00 7.94
N ILE A 53 19.15 -10.89 8.10
CA ILE A 53 20.56 -10.77 7.71
C ILE A 53 21.43 -10.61 8.96
N SER A 54 22.38 -11.52 9.18
CA SER A 54 23.30 -11.42 10.33
C SER A 54 24.09 -10.09 10.34
N GLU A 55 24.30 -9.52 11.52
CA GLU A 55 25.13 -8.33 11.76
C GLU A 55 26.59 -8.50 11.32
N ASP A 56 27.06 -9.75 11.19
CA ASP A 56 28.41 -10.08 10.70
C ASP A 56 28.63 -9.78 9.21
N TYR A 57 27.57 -9.45 8.46
CA TYR A 57 27.63 -9.11 7.02
C TYR A 57 27.21 -7.65 6.76
N PRO A 58 27.99 -6.66 7.21
CA PRO A 58 27.63 -5.25 7.09
C PRO A 58 27.49 -4.80 5.63
N GLU A 59 28.26 -5.34 4.69
CA GLU A 59 28.16 -4.99 3.27
C GLU A 59 26.83 -5.46 2.67
N LEU A 60 26.36 -6.65 3.06
CA LEU A 60 25.08 -7.19 2.60
C LEU A 60 23.92 -6.40 3.19
N ARG A 61 23.98 -6.04 4.49
CA ARG A 61 22.97 -5.18 5.13
C ARG A 61 22.89 -3.81 4.46
N LEU A 62 24.04 -3.19 4.17
CA LEU A 62 24.09 -1.90 3.48
C LEU A 62 23.54 -2.00 2.05
N TYR A 63 23.91 -3.04 1.30
CA TYR A 63 23.40 -3.30 -0.04
C TYR A 63 21.88 -3.46 -0.04
N THR A 64 21.32 -4.27 0.87
CA THR A 64 19.86 -4.45 1.00
C THR A 64 19.15 -3.12 1.28
N ALA A 65 19.65 -2.33 2.23
CA ALA A 65 19.08 -1.02 2.53
C ALA A 65 19.10 -0.07 1.32
N PHE A 66 20.22 -0.03 0.57
CA PHE A 66 20.30 0.76 -0.66
C PHE A 66 19.30 0.29 -1.72
N MET A 67 19.17 -1.02 -1.93
CA MET A 67 18.22 -1.57 -2.91
C MET A 67 16.78 -1.17 -2.57
N ILE A 68 16.36 -1.26 -1.30
CA ILE A 68 15.02 -0.86 -0.86
C ILE A 68 14.77 0.63 -1.15
N ILE A 69 15.73 1.50 -0.81
CA ILE A 69 15.63 2.93 -1.09
C ILE A 69 15.51 3.18 -2.60
N THR A 70 16.37 2.58 -3.41
CA THR A 70 16.32 2.77 -4.87
C THR A 70 15.01 2.29 -5.47
N TYR A 71 14.50 1.11 -5.07
CA TYR A 71 13.21 0.63 -5.56
C TYR A 71 12.05 1.55 -5.16
N SER A 72 12.10 2.15 -3.97
CA SER A 72 11.05 3.07 -3.52
C SER A 72 10.97 4.37 -4.35
N GLU A 73 12.06 4.76 -5.02
CA GLU A 73 12.09 5.93 -5.92
C GLU A 73 11.50 5.62 -7.31
N GLU A 74 11.36 4.34 -7.68
CA GLU A 74 10.91 3.88 -9.01
C GLU A 74 9.42 3.52 -9.06
N TRP A 75 8.61 4.01 -8.13
CA TRP A 75 7.19 3.71 -8.09
C TRP A 75 6.47 4.04 -9.41
N ASP A 76 5.81 3.05 -9.99
CA ASP A 76 5.14 3.13 -11.30
C ASP A 76 3.67 3.56 -11.20
N GLY A 77 3.20 3.95 -10.02
CA GLY A 77 1.82 4.32 -9.76
C GLY A 77 0.90 3.14 -9.48
N ASN A 78 1.42 1.97 -9.09
CA ASN A 78 0.60 0.83 -8.69
C ASN A 78 0.32 0.81 -7.17
N TYR A 79 -0.84 0.28 -6.77
CA TYR A 79 -1.12 -0.14 -5.40
C TYR A 79 -1.34 -1.65 -5.32
N THR A 80 -0.67 -2.38 -6.20
CA THR A 80 -0.80 -3.84 -6.31
C THR A 80 0.32 -4.55 -5.59
N ASP A 81 1.48 -3.91 -5.41
CA ASP A 81 2.60 -4.54 -4.75
C ASP A 81 2.40 -4.58 -3.23
N LYS A 82 2.64 -5.77 -2.69
CA LYS A 82 2.49 -6.14 -1.29
C LYS A 82 3.75 -5.78 -0.51
N SER A 83 4.11 -4.49 -0.56
CA SER A 83 5.45 -3.98 -0.20
C SER A 83 5.38 -2.85 0.83
N ASN A 84 4.48 -2.97 1.81
CA ASN A 84 4.27 -1.95 2.84
C ASN A 84 4.01 -0.54 2.29
N GLN A 85 3.34 -0.47 1.13
CA GLN A 85 2.94 0.80 0.52
C GLN A 85 1.89 1.48 1.38
N ILE A 86 2.07 2.78 1.64
CA ILE A 86 1.11 3.60 2.36
C ILE A 86 0.34 4.43 1.33
N ILE A 87 -0.97 4.26 1.34
CA ILE A 87 -1.93 5.12 0.67
C ILE A 87 -2.26 6.25 1.64
N LEU A 88 -1.89 7.48 1.28
CA LEU A 88 -2.17 8.66 2.10
C LEU A 88 -3.64 9.04 2.08
N GLU A 89 -4.06 9.78 3.10
CA GLU A 89 -5.43 10.28 3.29
C GLU A 89 -6.03 10.90 2.03
N GLU A 90 -5.31 11.79 1.35
CA GLU A 90 -5.80 12.43 0.11
C GLU A 90 -6.13 11.40 -0.97
N ASP A 91 -5.24 10.44 -1.21
CA ASP A 91 -5.42 9.45 -2.27
C ASP A 91 -6.46 8.39 -1.88
N SER A 92 -6.52 8.08 -0.59
CA SER A 92 -7.53 7.19 0.02
C SER A 92 -8.95 7.77 -0.14
N ILE A 93 -9.14 9.05 0.21
CA ILE A 93 -10.42 9.75 0.04
C ILE A 93 -10.80 9.82 -1.45
N ASN A 94 -9.86 10.19 -2.31
CA ASN A 94 -10.11 10.26 -3.75
C ASN A 94 -10.47 8.88 -4.35
N LEU A 95 -9.82 7.81 -3.86
CA LEU A 95 -10.13 6.44 -4.25
C LEU A 95 -11.54 6.04 -3.80
N ALA A 96 -11.90 6.30 -2.55
CA ALA A 96 -13.24 6.01 -2.03
C ALA A 96 -14.33 6.76 -2.81
N ASP A 97 -14.12 8.04 -3.10
CA ASP A 97 -15.07 8.85 -3.86
C ASP A 97 -15.22 8.36 -5.31
N ALA A 98 -14.13 7.90 -5.94
CA ALA A 98 -14.17 7.27 -7.25
C ALA A 98 -14.99 5.96 -7.23
N LEU A 99 -14.75 5.10 -6.24
CA LEU A 99 -15.50 3.84 -6.07
C LEU A 99 -16.99 4.09 -5.84
N ARG A 100 -17.35 5.04 -4.97
CA ARG A 100 -18.74 5.46 -4.76
C ARG A 100 -19.38 5.99 -6.04
N SER A 101 -18.67 6.82 -6.79
CA SER A 101 -19.18 7.39 -8.05
C SER A 101 -19.44 6.31 -9.11
N ALA A 102 -18.69 5.21 -9.05
CA ALA A 102 -18.90 4.03 -9.89
C ALA A 102 -20.01 3.08 -9.36
N GLY A 103 -20.59 3.38 -8.19
CA GLY A 103 -21.58 2.51 -7.53
C GLY A 103 -20.98 1.32 -6.78
N PHE A 104 -19.66 1.29 -6.59
CA PHE A 104 -18.94 0.25 -5.86
C PHE A 104 -18.84 0.62 -4.38
N VAL A 105 -19.88 0.28 -3.60
CA VAL A 105 -19.97 0.58 -2.16
C VAL A 105 -20.09 -0.72 -1.38
N ASN A 106 -19.02 -1.11 -0.71
CA ASN A 106 -18.94 -2.29 0.15
C ASN A 106 -18.05 -2.00 1.38
N GLU A 107 -17.76 -3.03 2.17
CA GLU A 107 -16.93 -2.90 3.38
C GLU A 107 -15.51 -2.39 3.08
N LEU A 108 -14.94 -2.73 1.93
CA LEU A 108 -13.65 -2.20 1.49
C LEU A 108 -13.72 -0.68 1.28
N THR A 109 -14.75 -0.18 0.58
CA THR A 109 -14.94 1.26 0.38
C THR A 109 -15.04 1.98 1.72
N LEU A 110 -15.81 1.43 2.67
CA LEU A 110 -15.96 2.00 4.02
C LEU A 110 -14.66 1.97 4.83
N PHE A 111 -13.79 0.99 4.60
CA PHE A 111 -12.46 0.95 5.23
C PHE A 111 -11.54 2.04 4.67
N ILE A 112 -11.48 2.16 3.33
CA ILE A 112 -10.65 3.17 2.63
C ILE A 112 -10.99 4.58 3.12
N GLU A 113 -12.29 4.89 3.27
CA GLU A 113 -12.77 6.20 3.74
C GLU A 113 -12.27 6.62 5.12
N LYS A 114 -11.71 5.71 5.92
CA LYS A 114 -11.22 5.99 7.27
C LYS A 114 -9.82 6.64 7.28
N GLY A 115 -9.28 7.00 6.12
CA GLY A 115 -8.03 7.75 6.01
C GLY A 115 -6.87 6.91 5.49
N SER A 116 -5.66 7.22 5.96
CA SER A 116 -4.43 6.59 5.45
C SER A 116 -4.34 5.11 5.87
N PHE A 117 -3.89 4.24 4.95
CA PHE A 117 -3.69 2.82 5.25
C PHE A 117 -2.49 2.23 4.53
N ARG A 118 -1.91 1.20 5.14
CA ARG A 118 -0.78 0.42 4.61
C ARG A 118 -1.27 -0.86 3.94
N ILE A 119 -0.66 -1.23 2.83
CA ILE A 119 -0.78 -2.52 2.14
C ILE A 119 0.35 -3.42 2.64
N CYS A 120 0.08 -4.25 3.64
CA CYS A 120 1.11 -5.03 4.34
C CYS A 120 1.50 -6.30 3.58
N SER A 121 0.51 -7.04 3.06
CA SER A 121 0.69 -8.27 2.29
C SER A 121 -0.54 -8.59 1.46
#